data_AF-A0A559IDB9-F1
#
_entry.id   AF-A0A559IDB9-F1
#
_cell.length_a   1.000
_cell.length_b   1.000
_cell.length_c   1.000
_cell.angle_alpha   90.00
_cell.angle_beta   90.00
_cell.angle_gamma   90.00
#
_symmetry.space_group_name_H-M   'P 1'
#
loop_
_entity.id
_entity.type
_entity.pdbx_description
1 polymer ?
#
loop_
_entity_poly.entity_id
_entity_poly.type
_entity_poly.pdbx_seq_one_letter_code
_entity_poly.pdbx_strand_id
1 'polypeptide(L)'
;MEKQFICGKETKRHIVEALKLVFPGIKFSSRSSYDSVRVSWTDGPLEHDVEKVLNRFQSYTRILDIDDRHEATGYEWKGIVYVGARHLDASRQLSDGRKQALIDYMESWEKTYLDANKPERAAAEMELITQGSLSGITPMDYPDLMRDSYPVIDRRKTNPSKVQAGQALGIGHHLMKSTETCTIIPFPNRRKMAVTMDSLNPDQLLKLNLLAAMQGKDSAEELLIESVKSVDEMFTEYANLLFKKQGGI
;
A
#
# COMPACT_ATOMS: atom_id res chain seq x y z
N MET A 1 -25.02 -1.59 -14.88
CA MET A 1 -25.45 -2.68 -13.98
C MET A 1 -25.56 -2.13 -12.58
N GLU A 2 -26.66 -2.41 -11.89
CA GLU A 2 -26.84 -2.01 -10.50
C GLU A 2 -25.87 -2.79 -9.61
N LYS A 3 -25.17 -2.09 -8.70
CA LYS A 3 -24.18 -2.70 -7.80
C LYS A 3 -24.86 -3.03 -6.47
N GLN A 4 -24.80 -4.29 -6.05
CA GLN A 4 -25.32 -4.70 -4.75
C GLN A 4 -24.22 -4.65 -3.69
N PHE A 5 -24.39 -3.80 -2.68
CA PHE A 5 -23.47 -3.73 -1.54
C PHE A 5 -23.77 -4.87 -0.58
N ILE A 6 -22.74 -5.65 -0.26
CA ILE A 6 -22.85 -6.81 0.62
C ILE A 6 -21.81 -6.72 1.73
N CYS A 7 -22.12 -7.32 2.87
CA CYS A 7 -21.19 -7.33 4.00
C CYS A 7 -20.09 -8.40 3.84
N GLY A 8 -19.04 -8.33 4.67
CA GLY A 8 -17.97 -9.33 4.68
C GLY A 8 -18.47 -10.77 4.91
N LYS A 9 -19.59 -10.96 5.62
CA LYS A 9 -20.20 -12.29 5.85
C LYS A 9 -20.71 -12.93 4.56
N GLU A 10 -21.29 -12.15 3.66
CA GLU A 10 -21.81 -12.63 2.37
C GLU A 10 -20.67 -12.81 1.38
N THR A 11 -19.73 -11.88 1.34
CA THR A 11 -18.49 -12.00 0.54
C THR A 11 -17.75 -13.31 0.87
N LYS A 12 -17.64 -13.63 2.17
CA LYS A 12 -17.07 -14.91 2.63
C LYS A 12 -17.81 -16.12 2.08
N ARG A 13 -19.14 -16.08 1.95
CA ARG A 13 -19.91 -17.21 1.39
C ARG A 13 -19.53 -17.46 -0.06
N HIS A 14 -19.42 -16.41 -0.88
CA HIS A 14 -18.99 -16.51 -2.27
C HIS A 14 -17.58 -17.08 -2.38
N ILE A 15 -16.64 -16.56 -1.57
CA ILE A 15 -15.25 -17.04 -1.54
C ILE A 15 -15.18 -18.51 -1.14
N VAL A 16 -15.89 -18.93 -0.08
CA VAL A 16 -15.87 -20.33 0.37
C VAL A 16 -16.49 -21.27 -0.67
N GLU A 17 -17.52 -20.83 -1.40
CA GLU A 17 -18.11 -21.59 -2.50
C GLU A 17 -17.08 -21.78 -3.64
N ALA A 18 -16.41 -20.71 -4.07
CA ALA A 18 -15.35 -20.80 -5.07
C ALA A 18 -14.17 -21.67 -4.63
N LEU A 19 -13.68 -21.51 -3.39
CA LEU A 19 -12.56 -22.31 -2.87
C LEU A 19 -12.86 -23.81 -2.84
N LYS A 20 -14.11 -24.20 -2.55
CA LYS A 20 -14.53 -25.61 -2.59
C LYS A 20 -14.56 -26.19 -3.99
N LEU A 21 -14.85 -25.36 -5.00
CA LEU A 21 -14.81 -25.77 -6.40
C LEU A 21 -13.37 -25.94 -6.88
N VAL A 22 -12.50 -24.98 -6.56
CA VAL A 22 -11.10 -24.97 -7.00
C VAL A 22 -10.25 -26.01 -6.25
N PHE A 23 -10.47 -26.16 -4.93
CA PHE A 23 -9.69 -27.04 -4.06
C PHE A 23 -10.59 -28.04 -3.32
N PRO A 24 -11.12 -29.06 -4.03
CA PRO A 24 -11.95 -30.08 -3.40
C PRO A 24 -11.15 -30.85 -2.34
N GLY A 25 -11.77 -31.11 -1.20
CA GLY A 25 -11.15 -31.89 -0.11
C GLY A 25 -10.32 -31.07 0.88
N ILE A 26 -10.10 -29.77 0.64
CA ILE A 26 -9.38 -28.92 1.60
C ILE A 26 -10.30 -28.19 2.56
N LYS A 27 -9.93 -28.24 3.83
CA LYS A 27 -10.68 -27.58 4.91
C LYS A 27 -10.15 -26.16 5.12
N PHE A 28 -10.83 -25.19 4.53
CA PHE A 28 -10.58 -23.77 4.80
C PHE A 28 -11.32 -23.30 6.05
N SER A 29 -10.61 -22.64 6.95
CA SER A 29 -11.17 -21.82 8.03
C SER A 29 -11.31 -20.39 7.51
N SER A 30 -12.52 -19.81 7.61
CA SER A 30 -12.76 -18.44 7.14
C SER A 30 -13.39 -17.58 8.22
N ARG A 31 -12.81 -16.40 8.44
CA ARG A 31 -13.30 -15.38 9.36
C ARG A 31 -13.68 -14.14 8.57
N SER A 32 -14.73 -13.47 9.01
CA SER A 32 -15.23 -12.25 8.38
C SER A 32 -15.51 -11.22 9.46
N SER A 33 -15.10 -9.99 9.22
CA SER A 33 -15.50 -8.81 9.97
C SER A 33 -16.47 -7.97 9.11
N TYR A 34 -16.63 -6.69 9.43
CA TYR A 34 -17.48 -5.78 8.65
C TYR A 34 -16.99 -5.62 7.21
N ASP A 35 -15.71 -5.29 7.04
CA ASP A 35 -15.08 -4.91 5.77
C ASP A 35 -13.92 -5.84 5.34
N SER A 36 -13.68 -6.91 6.09
CA SER A 36 -12.55 -7.81 5.85
C SER A 36 -12.95 -9.29 5.90
N VAL A 37 -12.30 -10.10 5.07
CA VAL A 37 -12.42 -11.55 5.06
C VAL A 37 -11.02 -12.15 5.08
N ARG A 38 -10.78 -13.03 6.06
CA ARG A 38 -9.54 -13.79 6.19
C ARG A 38 -9.83 -15.27 5.96
N VAL A 39 -9.05 -15.89 5.08
CA VAL A 39 -9.07 -17.33 4.82
C VAL A 39 -7.78 -17.93 5.32
N SER A 40 -7.88 -18.97 6.13
CA SER A 40 -6.74 -19.71 6.67
C SER A 40 -6.90 -21.22 6.50
N TRP A 41 -5.82 -21.92 6.24
CA TRP A 41 -5.83 -23.38 6.09
C TRP A 41 -4.47 -23.97 6.50
N THR A 42 -4.44 -25.28 6.70
CA THR A 42 -3.26 -26.03 7.11
C THR A 42 -2.84 -26.97 6.00
N ASP A 43 -1.57 -26.91 5.59
CA ASP A 43 -1.00 -27.66 4.47
C ASP A 43 -1.81 -27.51 3.17
N GLY A 44 -1.58 -28.32 2.14
CA GLY A 44 -2.39 -28.30 0.90
C GLY A 44 -1.93 -27.25 -0.13
N PRO A 45 -2.84 -26.50 -0.78
CA PRO A 45 -2.49 -25.63 -1.90
C PRO A 45 -1.56 -24.49 -1.47
N LEU A 46 -0.75 -24.01 -2.40
CA LEU A 46 0.15 -22.89 -2.16
C LEU A 46 -0.66 -21.62 -1.90
N GLU A 47 -0.07 -20.72 -1.12
CA GLU A 47 -0.73 -19.45 -0.75
C GLU A 47 -1.06 -18.61 -1.99
N HIS A 48 -0.12 -18.54 -2.93
CA HIS A 48 -0.30 -17.86 -4.21
C HIS A 48 -1.53 -18.37 -4.99
N ASP A 49 -1.79 -19.67 -5.02
CA ASP A 49 -2.93 -20.22 -5.78
C ASP A 49 -4.27 -19.86 -5.12
N VAL A 50 -4.31 -19.78 -3.79
CA VAL A 50 -5.49 -19.32 -3.04
C VAL A 50 -5.68 -17.81 -3.19
N GLU A 51 -4.60 -17.03 -3.21
CA GLU A 51 -4.64 -15.59 -3.48
C GLU A 51 -5.25 -15.30 -4.86
N LYS A 52 -4.97 -16.12 -5.88
CA LYS A 52 -5.61 -16.00 -7.20
C LYS A 52 -7.13 -16.10 -7.13
N VAL A 53 -7.66 -16.99 -6.27
CA VAL A 53 -9.09 -17.07 -6.03
C VAL A 53 -9.61 -15.82 -5.36
N LEU A 54 -8.91 -15.32 -4.32
CA LEU A 54 -9.32 -14.12 -3.61
C LEU A 54 -9.31 -12.87 -4.49
N ASN A 55 -8.35 -12.74 -5.40
CA ASN A 55 -8.22 -11.64 -6.35
C ASN A 55 -9.48 -11.47 -7.21
N ARG A 56 -10.21 -12.55 -7.50
CA ARG A 56 -11.49 -12.52 -8.22
C ARG A 56 -12.59 -11.78 -7.45
N PHE A 57 -12.59 -11.87 -6.12
CA PHE A 57 -13.60 -11.28 -5.24
C PHE A 57 -13.21 -9.90 -4.71
N GLN A 58 -12.07 -9.35 -5.15
CA GLN A 58 -11.62 -8.03 -4.74
C GLN A 58 -12.59 -6.97 -5.25
N SER A 59 -13.29 -6.30 -4.32
CA SER A 59 -14.32 -5.32 -4.65
C SER A 59 -13.78 -3.89 -4.75
N TYR A 60 -12.61 -3.66 -4.17
CA TYR A 60 -11.99 -2.34 -4.06
C TYR A 60 -10.66 -2.33 -4.79
N THR A 61 -10.57 -1.46 -5.78
CA THR A 61 -9.39 -1.31 -6.62
C THR A 61 -8.62 -0.07 -6.22
N ARG A 62 -7.30 -0.21 -6.08
CA ARG A 62 -6.41 0.94 -5.86
C ARG A 62 -6.35 1.81 -7.12
N ILE A 63 -6.45 3.13 -6.92
CA ILE A 63 -6.23 4.13 -7.97
C ILE A 63 -4.78 4.58 -7.88
N LEU A 64 -3.99 4.38 -8.94
CA LEU A 64 -2.55 4.72 -8.94
C LEU A 64 -2.26 6.23 -8.97
N ASP A 65 -3.22 7.04 -9.41
CA ASP A 65 -3.05 8.49 -9.64
C ASP A 65 -3.33 9.35 -8.41
N ILE A 66 -3.98 8.79 -7.38
CA ILE A 66 -4.39 9.53 -6.18
C ILE A 66 -4.01 8.74 -4.94
N ASP A 67 -3.17 9.33 -4.07
CA ASP A 67 -2.63 8.73 -2.84
C ASP A 67 -3.65 7.84 -2.12
N ASP A 68 -3.33 6.54 -2.07
CA ASP A 68 -4.03 5.45 -1.36
C ASP A 68 -5.56 5.38 -1.47
N ARG A 69 -6.15 6.01 -2.49
CA ARG A 69 -7.59 5.91 -2.72
C ARG A 69 -7.97 4.57 -3.34
N HIS A 70 -9.09 4.05 -2.87
CA HIS A 70 -9.68 2.81 -3.34
C HIS A 70 -11.07 3.10 -3.90
N GLU A 71 -11.39 2.57 -5.07
CA GLU A 71 -12.71 2.69 -5.70
C GLU A 71 -13.49 1.38 -5.59
N ALA A 72 -14.79 1.48 -5.30
CA ALA A 72 -15.70 0.34 -5.30
C ALA A 72 -16.00 -0.12 -6.74
N THR A 73 -15.14 -0.96 -7.29
CA THR A 73 -15.32 -1.60 -8.59
C THR A 73 -16.40 -2.66 -8.53
N GLY A 74 -16.38 -3.47 -7.47
CA GLY A 74 -17.18 -4.68 -7.33
C GLY A 74 -16.63 -5.86 -8.13
N TYR A 75 -17.19 -7.04 -7.91
CA TYR A 75 -16.93 -8.27 -8.65
C TYR A 75 -18.24 -8.88 -9.13
N GLU A 76 -18.16 -9.68 -10.20
CA GLU A 76 -19.30 -10.43 -10.71
C GLU A 76 -19.35 -11.81 -10.06
N TRP A 77 -20.54 -12.19 -9.58
CA TRP A 77 -20.83 -13.53 -9.11
C TRP A 77 -22.21 -13.95 -9.56
N LYS A 78 -22.31 -15.07 -10.32
CA LYS A 78 -23.57 -15.61 -10.85
C LYS A 78 -24.40 -14.57 -11.62
N GLY A 79 -23.75 -13.73 -12.42
CA GLY A 79 -24.40 -12.68 -13.24
C GLY A 79 -24.81 -11.42 -12.48
N ILE A 80 -24.47 -11.29 -11.19
CA ILE A 80 -24.77 -10.10 -10.37
C ILE A 80 -23.46 -9.44 -9.96
N VAL A 81 -23.42 -8.10 -10.02
CA VAL A 81 -22.27 -7.31 -9.60
C VAL A 81 -22.41 -6.93 -8.13
N TYR A 82 -21.51 -7.46 -7.30
CA TYR A 82 -21.45 -7.23 -5.86
C TYR A 82 -20.30 -6.30 -5.50
N VAL A 83 -20.52 -5.43 -4.50
CA VAL A 83 -19.46 -4.70 -3.81
C VAL A 83 -19.38 -5.27 -2.40
N GLY A 84 -18.37 -6.12 -2.18
CA GLY A 84 -18.14 -6.84 -0.94
C GLY A 84 -17.05 -6.26 -0.06
N ALA A 85 -16.34 -7.12 0.67
CA ALA A 85 -15.28 -6.72 1.58
C ALA A 85 -14.16 -5.92 0.89
N ARG A 86 -13.57 -4.98 1.64
CA ARG A 86 -12.44 -4.16 1.21
C ARG A 86 -11.12 -4.92 1.26
N HIS A 87 -10.94 -5.70 2.31
CA HIS A 87 -9.70 -6.39 2.59
C HIS A 87 -9.91 -7.91 2.54
N LEU A 88 -9.18 -8.57 1.65
CA LEU A 88 -9.13 -10.02 1.53
C LEU A 88 -7.72 -10.47 1.91
N ASP A 89 -7.64 -11.47 2.78
CA ASP A 89 -6.37 -11.96 3.33
C ASP A 89 -6.35 -13.48 3.29
N ALA A 90 -5.23 -14.04 2.84
CA ALA A 90 -4.95 -15.48 2.83
C ALA A 90 -3.80 -15.77 3.78
N SER A 91 -3.92 -16.82 4.58
CA SER A 91 -2.84 -17.22 5.49
C SER A 91 -2.76 -18.74 5.57
N ARG A 92 -1.64 -19.28 5.12
CA ARG A 92 -1.36 -20.72 5.20
C ARG A 92 -0.52 -21.03 6.42
N GLN A 93 -0.91 -22.05 7.17
CA GLN A 93 -0.10 -22.64 8.23
C GLN A 93 0.51 -23.94 7.72
N LEU A 94 1.83 -24.10 7.88
CA LEU A 94 2.53 -25.34 7.57
C LEU A 94 2.52 -26.25 8.80
N SER A 95 2.28 -27.54 8.61
CA SER A 95 2.50 -28.52 9.67
C SER A 95 3.98 -28.64 10.01
N ASP A 96 4.28 -29.06 11.24
CA ASP A 96 5.65 -29.19 11.73
C ASP A 96 6.49 -30.15 10.86
N GLY A 97 5.90 -31.26 10.40
CA GLY A 97 6.58 -32.21 9.52
C GLY A 97 6.93 -31.62 8.15
N ARG A 98 6.02 -30.83 7.56
CA ARG A 98 6.25 -30.16 6.28
C ARG A 98 7.28 -29.03 6.41
N LYS A 99 7.22 -28.30 7.53
CA LYS A 99 8.19 -27.26 7.86
C LYS A 99 9.59 -27.85 8.06
N GLN A 100 9.70 -29.00 8.72
CA GLN A 100 10.99 -29.67 8.90
C GLN A 100 11.58 -30.13 7.57
N ALA A 101 10.77 -30.75 6.70
CA ALA A 101 11.23 -31.14 5.36
C ALA A 101 11.74 -29.96 4.53
N LEU A 102 11.10 -28.79 4.66
CA LEU A 102 11.57 -27.55 4.05
C LEU A 102 12.89 -27.06 4.66
N ILE A 103 13.05 -27.13 5.98
CA ILE A 103 14.29 -26.77 6.66
C ILE A 103 15.42 -27.68 6.17
N ASP A 104 15.23 -29.00 6.20
CA ASP A 104 16.22 -29.99 5.78
C ASP A 104 16.64 -29.77 4.30
N TYR A 105 15.67 -29.47 3.43
CA TYR A 105 15.94 -29.15 2.04
C TYR A 105 16.73 -27.84 1.87
N MET A 106 16.33 -26.78 2.57
CA MET A 106 16.99 -25.48 2.44
C MET A 106 18.37 -25.45 3.10
N GLU A 107 18.59 -26.17 4.19
CA GLU A 107 19.91 -26.33 4.81
C GLU A 107 20.88 -27.13 3.94
N SER A 108 20.37 -27.99 3.04
CA SER A 108 21.20 -28.62 2.01
C SER A 108 21.65 -27.63 0.91
N TRP A 109 20.99 -26.47 0.83
CA TRP A 109 21.38 -25.33 0.00
C TRP A 109 22.13 -24.30 0.86
N GLU A 110 22.88 -23.38 0.25
CA GLU A 110 23.66 -22.36 0.98
C GLU A 110 22.81 -21.33 1.78
N LYS A 111 21.47 -21.47 1.82
CA LYS A 111 20.55 -20.52 2.48
C LYS A 111 19.72 -21.17 3.59
N THR A 112 19.83 -20.65 4.80
CA THR A 112 18.98 -21.05 5.94
C THR A 112 17.50 -20.71 5.70
N TYR A 113 16.59 -21.58 6.15
CA TYR A 113 15.14 -21.33 6.12
C TYR A 113 14.75 -19.99 6.77
N LEU A 114 15.41 -19.62 7.88
CA LEU A 114 15.14 -18.38 8.62
C LEU A 114 15.48 -17.12 7.82
N ASP A 115 16.55 -17.17 7.04
CA ASP A 115 17.06 -16.04 6.25
C ASP A 115 16.33 -15.90 4.90
N ALA A 116 15.68 -16.97 4.44
CA ALA A 116 14.99 -16.98 3.17
C ALA A 116 13.70 -16.15 3.15
N ASN A 117 13.46 -15.47 2.04
CA ASN A 117 12.24 -14.71 1.81
C ASN A 117 11.04 -15.64 1.54
N LYS A 118 9.80 -15.14 1.75
CA LYS A 118 8.55 -15.87 1.46
C LYS A 118 8.51 -16.51 0.05
N PRO A 119 8.87 -15.81 -1.05
CA PRO A 119 8.90 -16.43 -2.39
C PRO A 119 9.95 -17.54 -2.52
N GLU A 120 11.11 -17.41 -1.87
CA GLU A 120 12.16 -18.43 -1.91
C GLU A 120 11.72 -19.70 -1.19
N ARG A 121 11.06 -19.57 -0.03
CA ARG A 121 10.46 -20.70 0.70
C ARG A 121 9.36 -21.38 -0.13
N ALA A 122 8.54 -20.61 -0.82
CA ALA A 122 7.50 -21.15 -1.71
C ALA A 122 8.10 -21.90 -2.92
N ALA A 123 9.19 -21.38 -3.49
CA ALA A 123 9.91 -22.04 -4.58
C ALA A 123 10.53 -23.38 -4.15
N ALA A 124 11.19 -23.41 -2.99
CA ALA A 124 11.71 -24.64 -2.39
C ALA A 124 10.60 -25.67 -2.15
N GLU A 125 9.43 -25.23 -1.67
CA GLU A 125 8.28 -26.11 -1.50
C GLU A 125 7.78 -26.68 -2.83
N MET A 126 7.67 -25.85 -3.87
CA MET A 126 7.29 -26.29 -5.21
C MET A 126 8.25 -27.35 -5.77
N GLU A 127 9.56 -27.19 -5.54
CA GLU A 127 10.55 -28.18 -5.97
C GLU A 127 10.36 -29.51 -5.23
N LEU A 128 10.17 -29.47 -3.90
CA LEU A 128 9.89 -30.68 -3.11
C LEU A 128 8.58 -31.38 -3.53
N ILE A 129 7.57 -30.60 -3.92
CA ILE A 129 6.33 -31.14 -4.49
C ILE A 129 6.60 -31.80 -5.85
N THR A 130 7.39 -31.14 -6.70
CA THR A 130 7.73 -31.64 -8.04
C THR A 130 8.56 -32.93 -7.98
N GLN A 131 9.44 -33.03 -6.98
CA GLN A 131 10.23 -34.24 -6.70
C GLN A 131 9.39 -35.36 -6.08
N GLY A 132 8.15 -35.08 -5.65
CA GLY A 132 7.26 -36.04 -4.98
C GLY A 132 7.56 -36.26 -3.49
N SER A 133 8.49 -35.50 -2.92
CA SER A 133 8.85 -35.56 -1.49
C SER A 133 7.76 -34.95 -0.60
N LEU A 134 7.00 -33.98 -1.12
CA LEU A 134 5.86 -33.38 -0.45
C LEU A 134 4.59 -33.54 -1.28
N SER A 135 3.45 -33.72 -0.61
CA SER A 135 2.15 -33.70 -1.28
C SER A 135 1.82 -32.28 -1.76
N GLY A 136 1.57 -32.12 -3.06
CA GLY A 136 1.02 -30.90 -3.65
C GLY A 136 -0.47 -31.04 -3.92
N ILE A 137 -1.20 -29.94 -3.87
CA ILE A 137 -2.59 -29.88 -4.36
C ILE A 137 -2.63 -28.86 -5.47
N THR A 138 -2.81 -29.35 -6.69
CA THR A 138 -3.00 -28.52 -7.85
C THR A 138 -4.45 -27.99 -7.87
N PRO A 139 -4.66 -26.70 -8.14
CA PRO A 139 -6.01 -26.17 -8.33
C PRO A 139 -6.71 -26.88 -9.48
N MET A 140 -8.02 -27.09 -9.35
CA MET A 140 -8.87 -27.49 -10.47
C MET A 140 -8.93 -26.37 -11.52
N ASP A 141 -9.08 -26.73 -12.79
CA ASP A 141 -9.08 -25.79 -13.91
C ASP A 141 -10.37 -24.95 -13.94
N TYR A 142 -10.34 -23.82 -13.23
CA TYR A 142 -11.40 -22.82 -13.19
C TYR A 142 -10.80 -21.42 -13.45
N PRO A 143 -10.48 -21.09 -14.71
CA PRO A 143 -9.83 -19.83 -15.06
C PRO A 143 -10.67 -18.61 -14.65
N ASP A 144 -12.00 -18.72 -14.68
CA ASP A 144 -12.92 -17.64 -14.26
C ASP A 144 -12.83 -17.30 -12.76
N LEU A 145 -12.36 -18.25 -11.96
CA LEU A 145 -12.20 -18.10 -10.51
C LEU A 145 -10.77 -17.77 -10.11
N MET A 146 -9.79 -17.97 -10.99
CA MET A 146 -8.37 -17.83 -10.71
C MET A 146 -7.79 -16.63 -11.45
N ARG A 147 -7.53 -15.53 -10.73
CA ARG A 147 -6.95 -14.32 -11.33
C ARG A 147 -5.57 -14.01 -10.77
N ASP A 148 -4.57 -13.93 -11.64
CA ASP A 148 -3.17 -13.72 -11.24
C ASP A 148 -2.91 -12.42 -10.49
N SER A 149 -3.71 -11.38 -10.72
CA SER A 149 -3.52 -10.07 -10.09
C SER A 149 -4.82 -9.39 -9.72
N TYR A 150 -4.71 -8.51 -8.72
CA TYR A 150 -5.79 -7.60 -8.34
C TYR A 150 -6.19 -6.72 -9.54
N PRO A 151 -7.49 -6.39 -9.68
CA PRO A 151 -7.87 -5.31 -10.57
C PRO A 151 -7.16 -4.02 -10.14
N VAL A 152 -6.54 -3.32 -11.09
CA VAL A 152 -5.93 -1.99 -10.89
C VAL A 152 -6.57 -1.05 -11.91
N ILE A 153 -7.11 0.08 -11.44
CA ILE A 153 -7.65 1.12 -12.31
C ILE A 153 -6.52 2.13 -12.50
N ASP A 154 -5.87 2.04 -13.66
CA ASP A 154 -4.89 3.05 -14.06
C ASP A 154 -5.62 4.28 -14.60
N ARG A 155 -5.70 5.32 -13.79
CA ARG A 155 -6.25 6.63 -14.18
C ARG A 155 -5.17 7.64 -14.53
N ARG A 156 -3.89 7.25 -14.51
CA ARG A 156 -2.83 8.15 -14.93
C ARG A 156 -3.12 8.53 -16.37
N LYS A 157 -3.17 9.84 -16.65
CA LYS A 157 -3.25 10.31 -18.04
C LYS A 157 -2.05 9.70 -18.76
N THR A 158 -2.28 8.74 -19.65
CA THR A 158 -1.26 8.31 -20.59
C THR A 158 -0.90 9.54 -21.40
N ASN A 159 0.25 10.14 -21.11
CA ASN A 159 0.76 11.24 -21.90
C ASN A 159 0.88 10.74 -23.35
N PRO A 160 0.10 11.25 -24.32
CA PRO A 160 0.34 10.92 -25.73
C PRO A 160 1.65 11.55 -26.24
N SER A 161 2.35 12.34 -25.41
CA SER A 161 3.64 12.97 -25.70
C SER A 161 4.83 12.01 -25.57
N LYS A 162 4.81 10.95 -26.39
CA LYS A 162 6.01 10.51 -27.12
C LYS A 162 5.77 10.43 -28.64
N VAL A 163 4.66 10.99 -29.13
CA VAL A 163 4.47 11.36 -30.53
C VAL A 163 4.54 12.89 -30.65
N GLN A 164 5.71 13.34 -31.11
CA GLN A 164 6.07 14.60 -31.76
C GLN A 164 5.43 15.95 -31.34
N ALA A 165 6.36 16.85 -31.02
CA ALA A 165 6.31 18.30 -30.95
C ALA A 165 5.28 19.02 -31.84
N GLY A 166 4.67 20.07 -31.29
CA GLY A 166 3.93 21.09 -32.04
C GLY A 166 3.18 22.05 -31.12
N GLN A 167 3.65 23.30 -31.06
CA GLN A 167 3.13 24.45 -30.32
C GLN A 167 1.61 24.71 -30.46
N ALA A 168 0.96 25.23 -29.40
CA ALA A 168 0.43 26.60 -29.33
C ALA A 168 -0.57 26.84 -28.16
N LEU A 169 -0.22 27.84 -27.34
CA LEU A 169 -1.01 28.86 -26.63
C LEU A 169 -2.55 28.78 -26.52
N GLY A 170 -3.07 28.96 -25.29
CA GLY A 170 -4.05 30.02 -25.01
C GLY A 170 -5.35 29.68 -24.26
N ILE A 171 -5.59 30.47 -23.18
CA ILE A 171 -6.90 30.88 -22.59
C ILE A 171 -7.64 29.78 -21.79
N GLY A 172 -8.15 29.92 -20.56
CA GLY A 172 -8.41 31.02 -19.62
C GLY A 172 -9.59 30.60 -18.69
N HIS A 173 -9.49 30.92 -17.38
CA HIS A 173 -10.55 31.03 -16.34
C HIS A 173 -11.67 29.96 -16.18
N HIS A 174 -11.82 29.38 -14.97
CA HIS A 174 -12.93 29.76 -14.06
C HIS A 174 -12.73 29.28 -12.61
N LEU A 175 -12.90 30.23 -11.71
CA LEU A 175 -13.00 30.19 -10.26
C LEU A 175 -14.22 29.38 -9.78
N MET A 176 -14.11 28.60 -8.69
CA MET A 176 -15.20 28.48 -7.70
C MET A 176 -14.63 28.22 -6.30
N LYS A 177 -14.99 29.12 -5.39
CA LYS A 177 -14.76 29.09 -3.94
C LYS A 177 -15.90 28.29 -3.29
N SER A 178 -15.58 27.39 -2.37
CA SER A 178 -16.47 27.07 -1.25
C SER A 178 -15.64 26.89 0.02
N THR A 179 -15.88 27.81 0.94
CA THR A 179 -15.35 27.90 2.29
C THR A 179 -16.01 26.86 3.19
N GLU A 180 -15.24 25.89 3.66
CA GLU A 180 -15.56 25.12 4.87
C GLU A 180 -14.34 25.14 5.79
N THR A 181 -14.55 25.66 6.99
CA THR A 181 -13.52 25.94 7.99
C THR A 181 -13.02 24.65 8.63
N CYS A 182 -11.79 24.24 8.29
CA CYS A 182 -11.15 23.08 8.89
C CYS A 182 -10.62 23.44 10.29
N THR A 183 -11.14 22.79 11.33
CA THR A 183 -10.61 22.88 12.69
C THR A 183 -9.32 22.05 12.82
N ILE A 184 -8.21 22.72 13.08
CA ILE A 184 -6.89 22.09 13.29
C ILE A 184 -6.89 21.45 14.68
N ILE A 185 -6.66 20.14 14.73
CA ILE A 185 -6.41 19.40 15.98
C ILE A 185 -4.88 19.41 16.22
N PRO A 186 -4.37 20.03 17.29
CA PRO A 186 -2.94 20.01 17.58
C PRO A 186 -2.53 18.65 18.15
N PHE A 187 -1.63 17.95 17.46
CA PHE A 187 -0.98 16.75 17.99
C PHE A 187 0.14 17.12 18.97
N PRO A 188 0.39 16.32 20.02
CA PRO A 188 1.51 16.54 20.93
C PRO A 188 2.85 16.41 20.20
N ASN A 189 3.73 17.40 20.41
CA ASN A 189 5.04 17.51 19.78
C ASN A 189 5.88 16.23 19.98
N ARG A 190 6.22 15.58 18.87
CA ARG A 190 7.29 14.57 18.82
C ARG A 190 8.59 15.20 19.34
N ARG A 191 9.33 14.46 20.17
CA ARG A 191 10.65 14.87 20.67
C ARG A 191 11.53 15.33 19.51
N LYS A 192 11.98 16.59 19.57
CA LYS A 192 12.85 17.22 18.56
C LYS A 192 14.20 16.50 18.56
N MET A 193 14.50 15.74 17.51
CA MET A 193 15.86 15.26 17.25
C MET A 193 16.68 16.42 16.68
N ALA A 194 17.99 16.43 16.93
CA ALA A 194 18.90 17.42 16.35
C ALA A 194 18.80 17.39 14.82
N VAL A 195 18.43 18.53 14.23
CA VAL A 195 18.27 18.67 12.77
C VAL A 195 19.66 18.85 12.16
N THR A 196 20.11 17.91 11.35
CA THR A 196 21.34 18.03 10.56
C THR A 196 21.04 18.69 9.21
N MET A 197 22.02 19.36 8.60
CA MET A 197 21.86 20.01 7.28
C MET A 197 21.36 19.05 6.20
N ASP A 198 21.82 17.80 6.23
CA ASP A 198 21.44 16.75 5.26
C ASP A 198 19.97 16.33 5.34
N SER A 199 19.27 16.72 6.41
CA SER A 199 17.85 16.41 6.62
C SER A 199 16.89 17.49 6.11
N LEU A 200 17.41 18.62 5.61
CA LEU A 200 16.61 19.76 5.16
C LEU A 200 16.21 19.67 3.68
N ASN A 201 14.95 20.01 3.38
CA ASN A 201 14.48 20.19 1.99
C ASN A 201 15.10 21.46 1.37
N PRO A 202 15.38 21.52 0.05
CA PRO A 202 15.80 22.72 -0.68
C PRO A 202 15.16 24.06 -0.24
N ASP A 203 13.85 24.10 0.04
CA ASP A 203 13.18 25.33 0.53
C ASP A 203 13.66 25.75 1.94
N GLN A 204 13.85 24.79 2.83
CA GLN A 204 14.35 25.04 4.19
C GLN A 204 15.82 25.46 4.17
N LEU A 205 16.63 24.87 3.30
CA LEU A 205 18.02 25.32 3.08
C LEU A 205 18.08 26.78 2.60
N LEU A 206 17.19 27.15 1.66
CA LEU A 206 17.09 28.52 1.18
C LEU A 206 16.71 29.49 2.31
N LYS A 207 15.70 29.16 3.11
CA LYS A 207 15.28 29.96 4.28
C LYS A 207 16.40 30.13 5.30
N LEU A 208 17.13 29.05 5.58
CA LEU A 208 18.23 29.07 6.54
C LEU A 208 19.41 29.93 6.05
N ASN A 209 19.78 29.81 4.77
CA ASN A 209 20.80 30.65 4.15
C ASN A 209 20.41 32.13 4.17
N LEU A 210 19.13 32.43 3.91
CA LEU A 210 18.62 33.80 3.99
C LEU A 210 18.70 34.33 5.44
N LEU A 211 18.32 33.52 6.43
CA LEU A 211 18.44 33.89 7.84
C LEU A 211 19.89 34.14 8.26
N ALA A 212 20.84 33.31 7.83
CA ALA A 212 22.26 33.49 8.10
C ALA A 212 22.77 34.82 7.53
N ALA A 213 22.46 35.10 6.26
CA ALA A 213 22.83 36.34 5.59
C ALA A 213 22.22 37.57 6.28
N MET A 214 20.97 37.49 6.74
CA MET A 214 20.27 38.61 7.37
C MET A 214 20.69 38.85 8.83
N GLN A 215 21.21 37.84 9.51
CA GLN A 215 21.74 37.95 10.87
C GLN A 215 23.25 38.20 10.90
N GLY A 216 23.91 38.26 9.74
CA GLY A 216 25.35 38.52 9.63
C GLY A 216 26.21 37.37 10.16
N LYS A 217 25.70 36.12 10.10
CA LYS A 217 26.46 34.94 10.49
C LYS A 217 27.16 34.33 9.28
N ASP A 218 28.40 33.89 9.47
CA ASP A 218 29.24 33.34 8.41
C ASP A 218 28.81 31.92 8.00
N SER A 219 28.10 31.19 8.87
CA SER A 219 27.60 29.84 8.59
C SER A 219 26.14 29.65 9.00
N ALA A 220 25.37 29.06 8.10
CA ALA A 220 23.99 28.64 8.33
C ALA A 220 23.87 27.51 9.38
N GLU A 221 24.95 26.76 9.62
CA GLU A 221 25.01 25.66 10.60
C GLU A 221 24.96 26.17 12.03
N GLU A 222 25.54 27.33 12.30
CA GLU A 222 25.54 27.95 13.63
C GLU A 222 24.12 28.27 14.13
N LEU A 223 23.20 28.57 13.21
CA LEU A 223 21.79 28.83 13.53
C LEU A 223 21.02 27.58 13.93
N LEU A 224 21.39 26.42 13.39
CA LEU A 224 20.76 25.15 13.74
C LEU A 224 21.25 24.62 15.08
N ILE A 225 22.52 24.84 15.40
CA ILE A 225 23.12 24.37 16.66
C ILE A 225 22.62 25.19 17.86
N GLU A 226 22.45 26.50 17.68
CA GLU A 226 22.02 27.40 18.76
C GLU A 226 20.50 27.37 19.02
N SER A 227 19.69 26.84 18.09
CA SER A 227 18.24 26.93 18.18
C SER A 227 17.57 25.59 18.45
N VAL A 228 16.67 25.58 19.44
CA VAL A 228 15.73 24.47 19.68
C VAL A 228 14.51 24.55 18.74
N LYS A 229 14.52 25.51 17.80
CA LYS A 229 13.40 25.85 16.91
C LYS A 229 13.64 25.25 15.53
N SER A 230 12.57 24.93 14.81
CA SER A 230 12.70 24.52 13.41
C SER A 230 13.10 25.71 12.53
N VAL A 231 13.65 25.43 11.35
CA VAL A 231 13.99 26.47 10.36
C VAL A 231 12.78 27.34 10.02
N ASP A 232 11.61 26.73 9.86
CA ASP A 232 10.37 27.44 9.54
C ASP A 232 9.86 28.30 10.71
N GLU A 233 10.01 27.85 11.95
CA GLU A 233 9.72 28.65 13.15
C GLU A 233 10.63 29.89 13.24
N MET A 234 11.94 29.71 13.03
CA MET A 234 12.90 30.81 13.02
C MET A 234 12.61 31.83 11.92
N PHE A 235 12.30 31.34 10.71
CA PHE A 235 11.98 32.19 9.58
C PHE A 235 10.70 33.00 9.83
N THR A 236 9.67 32.37 10.40
CA THR A 236 8.41 33.02 10.72
C THR A 236 8.58 34.09 11.79
N GLU A 237 9.34 33.82 12.85
CA GLU A 237 9.64 34.79 13.90
C GLU A 237 10.40 36.00 13.36
N TYR A 238 11.40 35.74 12.51
CA TYR A 238 12.17 36.81 11.90
C TYR A 238 11.34 37.67 10.93
N ALA A 239 10.50 37.04 10.09
CA ALA A 239 9.57 37.75 9.22
C ALA A 239 8.62 38.64 10.05
N ASN A 240 8.07 38.11 11.14
CA ASN A 240 7.22 38.89 12.04
C ASN A 240 7.94 40.08 12.67
N LEU A 241 9.24 39.94 13.01
CA LEU A 241 10.05 41.05 13.52
C LEU A 241 10.25 42.13 12.45
N LEU A 242 10.56 41.75 11.21
CA LEU A 242 10.70 42.70 10.10
C LEU A 242 9.41 43.46 9.83
N PHE A 243 8.28 42.76 9.73
CA PHE A 243 7.00 43.39 9.40
C PHE A 243 6.41 44.18 10.56
N LYS A 244 6.63 43.78 11.82
CA LYS A 244 6.28 44.62 12.98
C LYS A 244 7.09 45.91 13.02
N LYS A 245 8.35 45.89 12.57
CA LYS A 245 9.21 47.08 12.51
C LYS A 245 8.78 48.07 11.41
N GLN A 246 8.02 47.61 10.41
CA GLN A 246 7.46 48.45 9.34
C GLN A 246 6.05 48.97 9.63
N GLY A 247 5.34 48.40 10.61
CA GLY A 247 3.99 48.82 11.03
C GLY A 247 3.96 49.90 12.11
N GLY A 248 5.11 50.52 12.43
CA GLY A 248 5.21 51.66 13.34
C GLY A 248 5.21 52.98 12.59
N ILE A 249 4.03 53.41 12.12
CA ILE A 249 3.64 54.82 11.94
C ILE A 249 2.39 55.02 12.79
#